data_AF-A0A813D6Q2-F1
#
_entry.id   AF-A0A813D6Q2-F1
#
_cell.length_a   1.000
_cell.length_b   1.000
_cell.length_c   1.000
_cell.angle_alpha   90.00
_cell.angle_beta   90.00
_cell.angle_gamma   90.00
#
_symmetry.space_group_name_H-M   'P 1'
#
loop_
_entity.id
_entity.type
_entity.pdbx_description
1 polymer ?
#
loop_
_entity_poly.entity_id
_entity_poly.type
_entity_poly.pdbx_seq_one_letter_code
_entity_poly.pdbx_strand_id
1 'polypeptide(L)'
;MALQYYKFVTIDLRLEGYNVFQIADLEMSYSGKPLVFNLDVDTAYSIDGDAPDKELPQNILDMNLETKWLDYKKSPAIIRLAKKKPIHNYRLRTANDEAIRDPVLWNLQGSPDYLNWVIMHEVTNRTLGEALVPLNRSTWSTNFTIEIPCYAPTQAFIPNSPNITCQEGDILRSGSNCTTLCNDGFTPSIRTLLCKRAQLYPDSFYNCIAD
;
A
#
# COMPACT_ATOMS: atom_id res chain seq x y z
N MET A 1 4.46 10.87 -2.34
CA MET A 1 5.56 10.11 -2.97
C MET A 1 5.01 9.34 -4.19
N ALA A 2 5.77 9.21 -5.26
CA ALA A 2 5.39 8.42 -6.44
C ALA A 2 6.11 7.06 -6.42
N LEU A 3 5.35 5.97 -6.51
CA LEU A 3 5.89 4.60 -6.49
C LEU A 3 5.72 3.93 -7.85
N GLN A 4 6.54 2.92 -8.10
CA GLN A 4 6.51 2.16 -9.34
C GLN A 4 5.74 0.85 -9.19
N TYR A 5 5.85 0.21 -8.03
CA TYR A 5 5.29 -1.11 -7.78
C TYR A 5 4.29 -1.07 -6.64
N TYR A 6 3.22 -1.83 -6.79
CA TYR A 6 2.21 -2.06 -5.78
C TYR A 6 1.94 -3.56 -5.67
N LYS A 7 1.64 -4.04 -4.47
CA LYS A 7 1.34 -5.45 -4.22
C LYS A 7 0.08 -5.57 -3.38
N PHE A 8 -0.95 -6.16 -3.95
CA PHE A 8 -2.19 -6.46 -3.26
C PHE A 8 -2.11 -7.88 -2.74
N VAL A 9 -2.11 -8.04 -1.42
CA VAL A 9 -1.98 -9.33 -0.73
C VAL A 9 -3.29 -9.63 -0.02
N THR A 10 -4.02 -10.61 -0.53
CA THR A 10 -5.21 -11.12 0.13
C THR A 10 -4.81 -12.02 1.30
N ILE A 11 -5.31 -11.70 2.49
CA ILE A 11 -5.09 -12.49 3.70
C ILE A 11 -6.24 -13.50 3.85
N ASP A 12 -7.48 -13.02 3.73
CA ASP A 12 -8.66 -13.89 3.78
C ASP A 12 -9.87 -13.31 3.04
N LEU A 13 -10.82 -14.19 2.77
CA LEU A 13 -12.04 -13.94 2.01
C LEU A 13 -13.25 -13.88 2.93
N ARG A 14 -14.37 -13.43 2.36
CA ARG A 14 -15.66 -13.41 3.06
C ARG A 14 -16.03 -14.78 3.61
N LEU A 15 -15.82 -15.85 2.84
CA LEU A 15 -15.80 -17.21 3.40
C LEU A 15 -14.42 -17.50 3.99
N GLU A 16 -14.37 -17.58 5.31
CA GLU A 16 -13.15 -17.81 6.08
C GLU A 16 -12.45 -19.11 5.65
N GLY A 17 -11.14 -19.02 5.41
CA GLY A 17 -10.30 -20.15 5.05
C GLY A 17 -10.46 -20.63 3.60
N TYR A 18 -11.30 -20.00 2.78
CA TYR A 18 -11.45 -20.34 1.37
C TYR A 18 -10.30 -19.80 0.54
N ASN A 19 -9.95 -20.47 -0.57
CA ASN A 19 -8.76 -20.13 -1.38
C ASN A 19 -9.08 -19.54 -2.75
N VAL A 20 -10.32 -19.65 -3.21
CA VAL A 20 -10.69 -19.08 -4.52
C VAL A 20 -11.07 -17.62 -4.33
N PHE A 21 -10.14 -16.74 -4.64
CA PHE A 21 -10.28 -15.28 -4.57
C PHE A 21 -10.79 -14.72 -5.90
N GLN A 22 -11.50 -13.59 -5.87
CA GLN A 22 -11.73 -12.80 -7.07
C GLN A 22 -11.94 -11.31 -6.81
N ILE A 23 -11.59 -10.50 -7.80
CA ILE A 23 -12.01 -9.10 -7.96
C ILE A 23 -12.18 -8.79 -9.45
N ALA A 24 -13.10 -7.89 -9.78
CA ALA A 24 -13.22 -7.39 -11.16
C ALA A 24 -12.10 -6.41 -11.48
N ASP A 25 -11.87 -5.45 -10.58
CA ASP A 25 -11.02 -4.29 -10.87
C ASP A 25 -10.39 -3.69 -9.60
N LEU A 26 -9.25 -3.03 -9.76
CA LEU A 26 -8.55 -2.24 -8.76
C LEU A 26 -8.22 -0.86 -9.35
N GLU A 27 -8.99 0.14 -8.95
CA GLU A 27 -8.75 1.52 -9.36
C GLU A 27 -7.83 2.19 -8.33
N MET A 28 -6.78 2.85 -8.81
CA MET A 28 -5.96 3.76 -8.01
C MET A 28 -6.32 5.20 -8.36
N SER A 29 -6.27 6.12 -7.39
CA SER A 29 -6.53 7.54 -7.62
C SER A 29 -5.56 8.45 -6.89
N TYR A 30 -5.33 9.64 -7.45
CA TYR A 30 -4.53 10.70 -6.86
C TYR A 30 -5.31 12.02 -6.92
N SER A 31 -5.35 12.75 -5.81
CA SER A 31 -6.10 14.01 -5.70
C SER A 31 -7.54 13.92 -6.22
N GLY A 32 -8.22 12.82 -5.90
CA GLY A 32 -9.62 12.57 -6.28
C GLY A 32 -9.82 12.14 -7.74
N LYS A 33 -8.76 11.97 -8.53
CA LYS A 33 -8.85 11.54 -9.94
C LYS A 33 -8.31 10.12 -10.11
N PRO A 34 -9.05 9.21 -10.77
CA PRO A 34 -8.53 7.91 -11.14
C PRO A 34 -7.27 8.02 -12.00
N LEU A 35 -6.32 7.10 -11.77
CA LEU A 35 -5.18 6.91 -12.64
C LEU A 35 -5.67 6.22 -13.91
N VAL A 36 -5.15 6.67 -15.06
CA VAL A 36 -5.30 5.94 -16.33
C VAL A 36 -4.10 5.01 -16.47
N PHE A 37 -4.37 3.70 -16.54
CA PHE A 37 -3.37 2.69 -16.84
C PHE A 37 -3.18 2.59 -18.36
N ASN A 38 -1.93 2.51 -18.80
CA ASN A 38 -1.61 2.16 -20.17
C ASN A 38 -1.29 0.67 -20.20
N LEU A 39 -2.24 -0.15 -20.64
CA LEU A 39 -2.15 -1.62 -20.60
C LEU A 39 -1.04 -2.20 -21.50
N ASP A 40 -0.45 -1.39 -22.39
CA ASP A 40 0.72 -1.81 -23.18
C ASP A 40 2.02 -1.84 -22.36
N VAL A 41 2.07 -1.11 -21.24
CA VAL A 41 3.31 -0.89 -20.46
C VAL A 41 3.14 -1.01 -18.94
N ASP A 42 1.97 -0.67 -18.41
CA ASP A 42 1.54 -0.93 -17.05
C ASP A 42 1.00 -2.36 -16.97
N THR A 43 1.39 -3.13 -15.96
CA THR A 43 1.10 -4.57 -15.89
C THR A 43 0.59 -4.97 -14.51
N ALA A 44 -0.39 -5.87 -14.45
CA ALA A 44 -0.70 -6.65 -13.26
C ALA A 44 -0.41 -8.13 -13.51
N TYR A 45 0.29 -8.77 -12.58
CA TYR A 45 0.66 -10.18 -12.67
C TYR A 45 0.73 -10.82 -11.28
N SER A 46 0.80 -12.15 -11.23
CA SER A 46 1.09 -12.91 -10.02
C SER A 46 2.20 -13.91 -10.33
N ILE A 47 3.18 -14.04 -9.44
CA ILE A 47 4.37 -14.89 -9.67
C ILE A 47 3.97 -16.38 -9.62
N ASP A 48 3.21 -16.75 -8.59
CA ASP A 48 2.80 -18.13 -8.30
C ASP A 48 1.29 -18.34 -8.47
N GLY A 49 0.67 -17.46 -9.26
CA GLY A 49 -0.77 -17.43 -9.53
C GLY A 49 -1.31 -18.73 -10.14
N ASP A 50 -2.57 -19.00 -9.86
CA ASP A 50 -3.30 -20.13 -10.43
C ASP A 50 -4.70 -19.65 -10.81
N ALA A 51 -4.85 -19.34 -12.10
CA ALA A 51 -6.01 -18.66 -12.64
C ALA A 51 -6.38 -19.30 -13.99
N PRO A 52 -7.68 -19.36 -14.34
CA PRO A 52 -8.08 -19.79 -15.67
C PRO A 52 -7.66 -18.75 -16.73
N ASP A 53 -7.44 -19.19 -17.96
CA ASP A 53 -6.83 -18.41 -19.05
C ASP A 53 -7.41 -17.00 -19.28
N LYS A 54 -8.69 -16.80 -18.97
CA LYS A 54 -9.40 -15.53 -19.22
C LYS A 54 -9.63 -14.68 -17.97
N GLU A 55 -9.24 -15.17 -16.80
CA GLU A 55 -9.45 -14.47 -15.53
C GLU A 55 -8.12 -14.18 -14.83
N LEU A 56 -7.16 -13.62 -15.58
CA LEU A 56 -5.80 -13.36 -15.15
C LEU A 56 -5.67 -12.03 -14.39
N PRO A 57 -4.58 -11.80 -13.63
CA PRO A 57 -4.38 -10.58 -12.85
C PRO A 57 -4.47 -9.27 -13.65
N GLN A 58 -4.12 -9.28 -14.93
CA GLN A 58 -4.20 -8.11 -15.82
C GLN A 58 -5.60 -7.49 -15.93
N ASN A 59 -6.65 -8.29 -15.70
CA ASN A 59 -8.03 -7.83 -15.76
C ASN A 59 -8.34 -6.80 -14.67
N ILE A 60 -7.53 -6.72 -13.59
CA ILE A 60 -7.80 -5.74 -12.52
C ILE A 60 -7.42 -4.30 -12.87
N LEU A 61 -6.82 -4.05 -14.04
CA LEU A 61 -6.39 -2.71 -14.46
C LEU A 61 -7.17 -2.20 -15.69
N ASP A 62 -8.03 -3.03 -16.28
CA ASP A 62 -8.57 -2.80 -17.61
C ASP A 62 -9.85 -1.93 -17.64
N MET A 63 -10.47 -1.66 -16.48
CA MET A 63 -11.73 -0.92 -16.35
C MET A 63 -12.89 -1.55 -17.12
N ASN A 64 -12.76 -2.81 -17.54
CA ASN A 64 -13.78 -3.54 -18.28
C ASN A 64 -14.80 -4.14 -17.32
N LEU A 65 -16.08 -3.97 -17.63
CA LEU A 65 -17.16 -4.40 -16.76
C LEU A 65 -17.46 -5.90 -16.84
N GLU A 66 -16.89 -6.59 -17.82
CA GLU A 66 -17.17 -7.99 -18.14
C GLU A 66 -16.01 -8.94 -17.78
N THR A 67 -14.88 -8.42 -17.30
CA THR A 67 -13.70 -9.21 -16.94
C THR A 67 -13.51 -9.27 -15.42
N LYS A 68 -12.75 -10.26 -14.96
CA LYS A 68 -12.34 -10.39 -13.56
C LYS A 68 -11.01 -11.10 -13.45
N TRP A 69 -10.32 -10.92 -12.34
CA TRP A 69 -9.27 -11.82 -11.92
C TRP A 69 -9.85 -12.80 -10.89
N LEU A 70 -9.62 -14.09 -11.12
CA LEU A 70 -9.86 -15.17 -10.17
C LEU A 70 -8.56 -15.91 -9.93
N ASP A 71 -8.26 -16.23 -8.69
CA ASP A 71 -7.08 -17.02 -8.33
C ASP A 71 -7.45 -18.13 -7.34
N TYR A 72 -7.08 -19.37 -7.64
CA TYR A 72 -7.36 -20.55 -6.81
C TYR A 72 -6.50 -20.64 -5.55
N LYS A 73 -5.48 -19.78 -5.41
CA LYS A 73 -4.52 -19.78 -4.30
C LYS A 73 -4.49 -18.47 -3.51
N LYS A 74 -5.30 -17.46 -3.91
CA LYS A 74 -5.24 -16.07 -3.41
C LYS A 74 -3.84 -15.45 -3.54
N SER A 75 -3.14 -15.81 -4.61
CA SER A 75 -1.77 -15.35 -4.86
C SER A 75 -1.74 -13.82 -4.95
N PRO A 76 -0.70 -13.14 -4.45
CA PRO A 76 -0.63 -11.68 -4.53
C PRO A 76 -0.65 -11.17 -5.96
N ALA A 77 -1.36 -10.07 -6.21
CA ALA A 77 -1.20 -9.30 -7.45
C ALA A 77 -0.09 -8.27 -7.27
N ILE A 78 0.81 -8.22 -8.24
CA ILE A 78 1.83 -7.20 -8.37
C ILE A 78 1.45 -6.32 -9.54
N ILE A 79 1.31 -5.03 -9.27
CA ILE A 79 1.07 -3.99 -10.25
C ILE A 79 2.39 -3.24 -10.46
N ARG A 80 2.87 -3.21 -11.69
CA ARG A 80 4.03 -2.41 -12.10
C ARG A 80 3.57 -1.31 -13.02
N LEU A 81 3.88 -0.08 -12.65
CA LEU A 81 3.70 1.09 -13.49
C LEU A 81 4.96 1.35 -14.32
N ALA A 82 4.80 1.69 -15.59
CA ALA A 82 5.92 2.05 -16.46
C ALA A 82 6.62 3.33 -15.99
N LYS A 83 5.87 4.24 -15.39
CA LYS A 83 6.37 5.46 -14.74
C LYS A 83 5.89 5.51 -13.30
N LYS A 84 6.74 5.99 -12.39
CA LYS A 84 6.34 6.25 -11.00
C LYS A 84 5.16 7.22 -10.97
N LYS A 85 4.04 6.82 -10.37
CA LYS A 85 2.85 7.67 -10.18
C LYS A 85 2.53 7.78 -8.68
N PRO A 86 2.16 8.96 -8.17
CA PRO A 86 1.64 9.06 -6.81
C PRO A 86 0.19 8.54 -6.77
N ILE A 87 -0.21 8.01 -5.61
CA ILE A 87 -1.59 7.62 -5.32
C ILE A 87 -1.96 8.09 -3.90
N HIS A 88 -3.24 8.38 -3.68
CA HIS A 88 -3.81 8.69 -2.36
C HIS A 88 -4.87 7.68 -1.94
N ASN A 89 -5.60 7.13 -2.90
CA ASN A 89 -6.61 6.13 -2.62
C ASN A 89 -6.54 5.00 -3.62
N TYR A 90 -7.16 3.90 -3.25
CA TYR A 90 -7.57 2.86 -4.19
C TYR A 90 -8.95 2.35 -3.80
N ARG A 91 -9.60 1.62 -4.70
CA ARG A 91 -10.85 0.91 -4.43
C ARG A 91 -10.91 -0.37 -5.24
N LEU A 92 -11.71 -1.31 -4.78
CA LEU A 92 -11.90 -2.60 -5.42
C LEU A 92 -13.28 -2.66 -6.05
N ARG A 93 -13.42 -3.40 -7.14
CA ARG A 93 -14.72 -3.77 -7.67
C ARG A 93 -14.94 -5.26 -7.48
N THR A 94 -16.08 -5.62 -6.90
CA THR A 94 -16.48 -7.02 -6.75
C THR A 94 -16.65 -7.67 -8.12
N ALA A 95 -16.32 -8.94 -8.25
CA ALA A 95 -16.60 -9.72 -9.46
C ALA A 95 -18.11 -9.93 -9.70
N ASN A 96 -18.47 -10.71 -10.72
CA ASN A 96 -19.83 -10.87 -11.20
C ASN A 96 -20.66 -11.99 -10.52
N ASP A 97 -20.03 -13.00 -9.90
CA ASP A 97 -20.73 -14.25 -9.51
C ASP A 97 -20.83 -14.50 -7.99
N GLU A 98 -19.72 -14.56 -7.25
CA GLU A 98 -19.69 -15.18 -5.91
C GLU A 98 -19.10 -14.28 -4.82
N ALA A 99 -19.94 -13.78 -3.91
CA ALA A 99 -19.53 -12.87 -2.82
C ALA A 99 -18.66 -13.52 -1.75
N ILE A 100 -18.73 -14.85 -1.60
CA ILE A 100 -17.90 -15.59 -0.66
C ILE A 100 -16.40 -15.51 -0.99
N ARG A 101 -16.07 -15.18 -2.25
CA ARG A 101 -14.71 -15.11 -2.81
C ARG A 101 -14.09 -13.72 -2.71
N ASP A 102 -14.84 -12.74 -2.24
CA ASP A 102 -14.35 -11.37 -2.16
C ASP A 102 -13.35 -11.23 -1.00
N PRO A 103 -12.26 -10.45 -1.16
CA PRO A 103 -11.31 -10.20 -0.10
C PRO A 103 -11.99 -9.39 1.01
N VAL A 104 -11.84 -9.81 2.27
CA VAL A 104 -12.28 -9.02 3.44
C VAL A 104 -11.13 -8.74 4.39
N LEU A 105 -10.03 -9.49 4.30
CA LEU A 105 -8.77 -9.18 4.96
C LEU A 105 -7.66 -9.10 3.91
N TRP A 106 -6.92 -8.00 3.88
CA TRP A 106 -5.84 -7.81 2.90
C TRP A 106 -4.90 -6.69 3.33
N ASN A 107 -3.77 -6.58 2.65
CA ASN A 107 -2.93 -5.38 2.70
C ASN A 107 -2.52 -4.94 1.29
N LEU A 108 -2.37 -3.63 1.12
CA LEU A 108 -1.77 -3.03 -0.06
C LEU A 108 -0.38 -2.52 0.31
N GLN A 109 0.63 -3.01 -0.41
CA GLN A 109 2.01 -2.61 -0.26
C GLN A 109 2.47 -1.76 -1.44
N GLY A 110 3.46 -0.91 -1.22
CA GLY A 110 4.10 -0.10 -2.25
C GLY A 110 5.62 -0.27 -2.23
N SER A 111 6.25 -0.16 -3.39
CA SER A 111 7.70 -0.21 -3.53
C SER A 111 8.22 0.71 -4.64
N PRO A 112 9.33 1.43 -4.42
CA PRO A 112 9.99 2.20 -5.48
C PRO A 112 10.94 1.37 -6.36
N ASP A 113 11.33 0.16 -5.93
CA ASP A 113 12.46 -0.62 -6.46
C ASP A 113 12.20 -2.13 -6.62
N TYR A 114 10.99 -2.60 -6.29
CA TYR A 114 10.56 -4.00 -6.30
C TYR A 114 11.18 -4.89 -5.20
N LEU A 115 12.18 -4.38 -4.47
CA LEU A 115 12.91 -5.12 -3.44
C LEU A 115 12.36 -4.79 -2.05
N ASN A 116 12.17 -3.51 -1.77
CA ASN A 116 11.74 -3.01 -0.47
C ASN A 116 10.27 -2.62 -0.52
N TRP A 117 9.45 -3.31 0.26
CA TRP A 117 8.00 -3.14 0.28
C TRP A 117 7.54 -2.55 1.61
N VAL A 118 6.69 -1.54 1.53
CA VAL A 118 6.04 -0.95 2.71
C VAL A 118 4.54 -1.19 2.64
N ILE A 119 3.93 -1.62 3.75
CA ILE A 119 2.48 -1.69 3.88
C ILE A 119 1.96 -0.25 3.92
N MET A 120 1.05 0.08 2.99
CA MET A 120 0.44 1.40 2.90
C MET A 120 -1.03 1.41 3.33
N HIS A 121 -1.67 0.25 3.33
CA HIS A 121 -3.01 0.08 3.88
C HIS A 121 -3.22 -1.37 4.27
N GLU A 122 -3.94 -1.61 5.36
CA GLU A 122 -4.30 -2.96 5.81
C GLU A 122 -5.74 -2.98 6.33
N VAL A 123 -6.45 -4.07 6.02
CA VAL A 123 -7.73 -4.41 6.62
C VAL A 123 -7.53 -5.72 7.36
N THR A 124 -7.45 -5.63 8.69
CA THR A 124 -7.16 -6.76 9.59
C THR A 124 -8.37 -7.17 10.43
N ASN A 125 -9.42 -6.33 10.49
CA ASN A 125 -10.67 -6.64 11.15
C ASN A 125 -11.70 -7.15 10.13
N ARG A 126 -12.16 -8.39 10.29
CA ARG A 126 -13.08 -9.04 9.35
C ARG A 126 -14.39 -8.29 9.20
N THR A 127 -15.04 -7.93 10.31
CA THR A 127 -16.33 -7.24 10.30
C THR A 127 -16.23 -5.90 9.56
N LEU A 128 -15.12 -5.18 9.73
CA LEU A 128 -14.85 -3.97 8.97
C LEU A 128 -14.69 -4.29 7.47
N GLY A 129 -13.89 -5.29 7.11
CA GLY A 129 -13.70 -5.69 5.72
C GLY A 129 -15.00 -6.11 5.01
N GLU A 130 -15.83 -6.89 5.70
CA GLU A 130 -17.14 -7.31 5.21
C GLU A 130 -18.10 -6.15 4.96
N ALA A 131 -18.00 -5.08 5.77
CA ALA A 131 -18.76 -3.85 5.60
C ALA A 131 -18.20 -2.94 4.50
N LEU A 132 -16.88 -2.95 4.29
CA LEU A 132 -16.20 -2.14 3.29
C LEU A 132 -16.35 -2.67 1.86
N VAL A 133 -16.46 -3.99 1.70
CA VAL A 133 -16.62 -4.66 0.39
C VAL A 133 -18.10 -5.03 0.21
N PRO A 134 -18.79 -4.48 -0.80
CA PRO A 134 -20.24 -4.67 -0.96
C PRO A 134 -20.61 -6.11 -1.32
N LEU A 135 -21.84 -6.51 -0.98
CA LEU A 135 -22.41 -7.80 -1.45
C LEU A 135 -22.96 -7.72 -2.87
N ASN A 136 -23.39 -6.53 -3.31
CA ASN A 136 -23.83 -6.33 -4.69
C ASN A 136 -22.66 -6.60 -5.65
N ARG A 137 -22.90 -7.41 -6.67
CA ARG A 137 -21.89 -7.80 -7.66
C ARG A 137 -21.56 -6.65 -8.60
N SER A 138 -20.41 -6.74 -9.26
CA SER A 138 -19.92 -5.73 -10.21
C SER A 138 -19.94 -4.30 -9.67
N THR A 139 -19.82 -4.13 -8.34
CA THR A 139 -19.98 -2.86 -7.62
C THR A 139 -18.66 -2.43 -6.99
N TRP A 140 -18.38 -1.13 -7.02
CA TRP A 140 -17.21 -0.53 -6.38
C TRP A 140 -17.37 -0.47 -4.86
N SER A 141 -16.31 -0.79 -4.14
CA SER A 141 -16.18 -0.46 -2.72
C SER A 141 -16.11 1.06 -2.50
N THR A 142 -16.12 1.46 -1.23
CA THR A 142 -15.64 2.81 -0.86
C THR A 142 -14.17 3.00 -1.25
N ASN A 143 -13.69 4.25 -1.20
CA ASN A 143 -12.28 4.57 -1.36
C ASN A 143 -11.52 4.24 -0.07
N PHE A 144 -10.44 3.47 -0.22
CA PHE A 144 -9.46 3.23 0.84
C PHE A 144 -8.35 4.26 0.73
N THR A 145 -8.14 5.04 1.79
CA THR A 145 -7.02 5.99 1.85
C THR A 145 -5.76 5.25 2.25
N ILE A 146 -4.69 5.44 1.51
CA ILE A 146 -3.39 4.86 1.86
C ILE A 146 -2.59 5.81 2.76
N GLU A 147 -1.72 5.21 3.56
CA GLU A 147 -0.72 5.87 4.38
C GLU A 147 0.66 5.52 3.86
N ILE A 148 1.44 6.52 3.47
CA ILE A 148 2.83 6.30 3.06
C ILE A 148 3.71 6.57 4.28
N PRO A 149 4.47 5.57 4.77
CA PRO A 149 5.34 5.76 5.93
C PRO A 149 6.47 6.73 5.61
N CYS A 150 7.06 7.30 6.66
CA CYS A 150 8.26 8.11 6.56
C CYS A 150 9.48 7.25 6.88
N TYR A 151 10.60 7.62 6.28
CA TYR A 151 11.89 7.08 6.68
C TYR A 151 12.52 8.03 7.69
N ALA A 152 13.09 7.49 8.76
CA ALA A 152 13.92 8.25 9.67
C ALA A 152 15.05 8.92 8.88
N PRO A 153 15.46 10.15 9.23
CA PRO A 153 16.55 10.79 8.51
C PRO A 153 17.84 9.98 8.69
N THR A 154 18.67 9.88 7.66
CA THR A 154 19.89 9.07 7.79
C THR A 154 20.99 9.83 8.55
N GLN A 155 21.85 9.13 9.30
CA GLN A 155 22.97 9.75 10.01
C GLN A 155 23.90 10.56 9.08
N ALA A 156 23.93 10.23 7.79
CA ALA A 156 24.71 10.96 6.79
C ALA A 156 24.32 12.45 6.69
N PHE A 157 23.09 12.79 7.11
CA PHE A 157 22.58 14.16 7.14
C PHE A 157 22.49 14.74 8.56
N ILE A 158 22.77 13.96 9.61
CA ILE A 158 22.71 14.40 11.02
C ILE A 158 24.00 13.98 11.73
N PRO A 159 25.04 14.83 11.72
CA PRO A 159 26.26 14.58 12.48
C PRO A 159 25.97 14.38 13.97
N ASN A 160 26.76 13.53 14.63
CA ASN A 160 26.62 13.17 16.05
C ASN A 160 25.29 12.50 16.43
N SER A 161 24.63 11.85 15.47
CA SER A 161 23.50 10.95 15.71
C SER A 161 23.93 9.47 15.64
N PRO A 162 23.14 8.55 16.24
CA PRO A 162 23.30 7.11 16.03
C PRO A 162 22.81 6.67 14.64
N ASN A 163 23.11 5.42 14.25
CA ASN A 163 22.69 4.85 12.96
C ASN A 163 21.16 4.93 12.73
N ILE A 164 20.37 4.69 13.79
CA ILE A 164 18.91 4.85 13.81
C ILE A 164 18.62 6.17 14.52
N THR A 165 18.11 7.17 13.80
CA THR A 165 17.97 8.55 14.28
C THR A 165 16.64 8.84 14.96
N CYS A 166 15.67 7.93 14.86
CA CYS A 166 14.38 7.99 15.54
C CYS A 166 14.27 6.84 16.53
N GLN A 167 13.85 7.09 17.77
CA GLN A 167 13.68 6.07 18.80
C GLN A 167 12.70 4.95 18.36
N GLU A 168 11.73 5.28 17.52
CA GLU A 168 10.71 4.39 16.97
C GLU A 168 11.23 3.50 15.83
N GLY A 169 12.46 3.72 15.36
CA GLY A 169 13.09 2.98 14.27
C GLY A 169 13.10 3.72 12.93
N ASP A 170 13.59 3.03 11.89
CA ASP A 170 13.85 3.66 10.58
C ASP A 170 12.61 3.85 9.69
N ILE A 171 11.52 3.12 9.96
CA ILE A 171 10.27 3.21 9.20
C ILE A 171 9.14 3.61 10.14
N LEU A 172 8.57 4.79 9.90
CA LEU A 172 7.58 5.43 10.76
C LEU A 172 6.21 5.40 10.08
N ARG A 173 5.19 4.92 10.79
CA ARG A 173 3.81 4.95 10.28
C ARG A 173 3.37 6.40 10.08
N SER A 174 2.54 6.66 9.07
CA SER A 174 1.98 8.00 8.90
C SER A 174 1.15 8.36 10.14
N GLY A 175 1.30 9.57 10.65
CA GLY A 175 0.70 10.04 11.90
C GLY A 175 1.51 9.71 13.16
N SER A 176 2.55 8.88 13.10
CA SER A 176 3.42 8.62 14.25
C SER A 176 4.47 9.72 14.44
N ASN A 177 4.99 9.79 15.65
CA ASN A 177 6.12 10.64 15.98
C ASN A 177 7.44 9.88 15.75
N CYS A 178 8.47 10.64 15.40
CA CYS A 178 9.87 10.28 15.52
C CYS A 178 10.46 11.10 16.67
N THR A 179 10.81 10.42 17.75
CA THR A 179 11.59 10.99 18.84
C THR A 179 13.05 10.95 18.43
N THR A 180 13.63 12.13 18.23
CA THR A 180 14.96 12.27 17.63
C THR A 180 16.06 11.85 18.61
N LEU A 181 17.08 11.17 18.08
CA LEU A 181 18.21 10.67 18.86
C LEU A 181 19.51 11.38 18.48
N CYS A 182 20.35 11.58 19.50
CA CYS A 182 21.72 12.05 19.39
C CYS A 182 22.63 11.15 20.23
N ASN A 183 23.92 11.13 19.91
CA ASN A 183 24.92 10.42 20.71
C ASN A 183 25.12 11.15 22.06
N ASP A 184 25.71 10.44 23.03
CA ASP A 184 26.00 10.99 24.35
C ASP A 184 26.80 12.31 24.27
N GLY A 185 26.39 13.30 25.08
CA GLY A 185 26.96 14.66 25.07
C GLY A 185 26.34 15.60 24.03
N PHE A 186 25.28 15.17 23.35
CA PHE A 186 24.54 16.01 22.41
C PHE A 186 23.02 15.95 22.65
N THR A 187 22.37 17.10 22.51
CA THR A 187 20.92 17.26 22.57
C THR A 187 20.36 17.60 21.18
N PRO A 188 19.25 16.98 20.75
CA PRO A 188 18.62 17.29 19.47
C PRO A 188 17.97 18.69 19.49
N SER A 189 18.21 19.46 18.43
CA SER A 189 17.62 20.79 18.23
C SER A 189 16.09 20.76 18.08
N ILE A 190 15.55 19.63 17.65
CA ILE A 190 14.11 19.35 17.53
C ILE A 190 13.91 17.97 18.12
N ARG A 191 13.14 17.85 19.21
CA ARG A 191 12.96 16.60 19.96
C ARG A 191 11.99 15.62 19.31
N THR A 192 11.10 16.12 18.45
CA THR A 192 10.02 15.31 17.88
C THR A 192 9.71 15.78 16.46
N LEU A 193 9.69 14.83 15.53
CA LEU A 193 9.23 15.02 14.16
C LEU A 193 7.93 14.24 13.95
N LEU A 194 6.92 14.82 13.31
CA LEU A 194 5.69 14.14 12.94
C LEU A 194 5.84 13.52 11.55
N CYS A 195 5.62 12.21 11.42
CA CYS A 195 5.49 11.59 10.10
C CYS A 195 4.13 11.89 9.50
N LYS A 196 4.09 12.45 8.29
CA LYS A 196 2.85 12.65 7.54
C LYS A 196 3.10 12.45 6.05
N ARG A 197 2.52 11.37 5.49
CA ARG A 197 2.55 11.07 4.06
C ARG A 197 3.97 11.06 3.46
N ALA A 198 4.86 10.29 4.06
CA ALA A 198 6.28 10.16 3.71
C ALA A 198 7.18 11.38 3.96
N GLN A 199 6.69 12.39 4.68
CA GLN A 199 7.47 13.55 5.06
C GLN A 199 7.46 13.74 6.58
N LEU A 200 8.62 14.07 7.15
CA LEU A 200 8.76 14.41 8.55
C LEU A 200 8.57 15.92 8.73
N TYR A 201 7.84 16.30 9.77
CA TYR A 201 7.53 17.69 10.09
C TYR A 201 8.01 18.08 11.49
N PRO A 202 8.60 19.27 11.69
CA PRO A 202 8.89 20.29 10.68
C PRO A 202 9.84 19.80 9.57
N ASP A 203 9.70 20.36 8.36
CA ASP A 203 10.44 19.99 7.12
C ASP A 203 11.91 20.45 7.14
N SER A 204 12.51 20.45 8.33
CA SER A 204 13.87 20.86 8.60
C SER A 204 14.58 19.69 9.26
N PHE A 205 15.78 19.35 8.78
CA PHE A 205 16.64 18.43 9.50
C PHE A 205 16.94 18.99 10.91
N TYR A 206 16.85 18.14 11.93
CA TYR A 206 17.33 18.49 13.25
C TYR A 206 18.85 18.31 13.31
N ASN A 207 19.49 19.01 14.24
CA ASN A 207 20.92 18.89 14.50
C ASN A 207 21.14 18.37 15.92
N CYS A 208 22.21 17.61 16.12
CA CYS A 208 22.70 17.26 17.45
C CYS A 208 23.65 18.36 17.92
N ILE A 209 23.25 19.10 18.95
CA ILE A 209 23.97 20.24 19.52
C ILE A 209 24.69 19.74 20.78
N ALA A 210 25.99 20.06 20.93
CA ALA A 210 26.72 19.67 22.14
C ALA A 210 26.07 20.30 23.39
N ASP A 211 26.00 19.52 24.47
CA ASP A 211 25.43 19.93 25.75
C ASP A 211 26.22 21.06 26.44
#